data_AF-A0AAP6SKU9-F1
#
_entry.id   AF-A0AAP6SKU9-F1
#
_cell.length_a   1.000
_cell.length_b   1.000
_cell.length_c   1.000
_cell.angle_alpha   90.00
_cell.angle_beta   90.00
_cell.angle_gamma   90.00
#
_symmetry.space_group_name_H-M   'P 1'
#
loop_
_entity.id
_entity.type
_entity.pdbx_description
1 polymer ?
#
loop_
_entity_poly.entity_id
_entity_poly.type
_entity_poly.pdbx_seq_one_letter_code
_entity_poly.pdbx_strand_id
1 'polypeptide(L)'
;MELNFKTYTGTKTIKAVPMEKTEAEKLLGKSITPVTPGAEGYLVEYPDGYRSWSPASAFETAYRVSETHVDRMKIELADLNERICKATRVINAFGTISEEERWYLKKQLEAMQRYADSLHDRIRHAVEPRVSTELGCCNAAKMKVTMFASD
;
A
#
# COMPACT_ATOMS: atom_id res chain seq x y z
N MET A 1 -24.40 -33.21 -13.52
CA MET A 1 -24.71 -31.78 -13.35
C MET A 1 -23.46 -31.00 -13.73
N GLU A 2 -23.56 -30.08 -14.69
CA GLU A 2 -22.47 -29.14 -14.96
C GLU A 2 -22.47 -28.07 -13.86
N LEU A 3 -21.30 -27.84 -13.26
CA LEU A 3 -21.10 -26.75 -12.32
C LEU A 3 -20.80 -25.47 -13.10
N ASN A 4 -21.62 -24.45 -12.91
CA ASN A 4 -21.38 -23.13 -13.50
C ASN A 4 -20.51 -22.29 -12.57
N PHE A 5 -19.23 -22.19 -12.90
CA PHE A 5 -18.26 -21.40 -12.12
C PHE A 5 -18.40 -19.91 -12.41
N LYS A 6 -18.33 -19.11 -11.35
CA LYS A 6 -18.29 -17.64 -11.43
C LYS A 6 -16.99 -17.14 -10.83
N THR A 7 -16.40 -16.13 -11.46
CA THR A 7 -15.20 -15.46 -10.95
C THR A 7 -15.59 -14.32 -10.02
N TYR A 8 -14.96 -14.27 -8.86
CA TYR A 8 -15.14 -13.21 -7.87
C TYR A 8 -13.77 -12.65 -7.48
N THR A 9 -13.70 -11.34 -7.23
CA THR A 9 -12.47 -10.67 -6.77
C THR A 9 -12.76 -9.98 -5.44
N GLY A 10 -11.86 -10.15 -4.48
CA GLY A 10 -11.95 -9.50 -3.17
C GLY A 10 -10.56 -9.26 -2.61
N THR A 11 -10.44 -8.26 -1.74
CA THR A 11 -9.20 -7.95 -1.00
C THR A 11 -9.44 -8.24 0.48
N LYS A 12 -8.44 -8.81 1.17
CA LYS A 12 -8.49 -9.07 2.61
C LYS A 12 -7.24 -8.50 3.28
N THR A 13 -7.42 -7.85 4.42
CA THR A 13 -6.32 -7.48 5.33
C THR A 13 -6.31 -8.49 6.47
N ILE A 14 -5.12 -9.01 6.79
CA ILE A 14 -4.90 -10.05 7.81
C ILE A 14 -3.76 -9.64 8.72
N LYS A 15 -3.64 -10.30 9.87
CA LYS A 15 -2.43 -10.27 10.69
C LYS A 15 -1.64 -11.53 10.45
N ALA A 16 -0.32 -11.45 10.50
CA ALA A 16 0.52 -12.61 10.36
C ALA A 16 1.81 -12.48 11.19
N VAL A 17 2.32 -13.62 11.65
CA VAL A 17 3.63 -13.72 12.30
C VAL A 17 4.41 -14.86 11.63
N PRO A 18 5.72 -14.71 11.36
CA PRO A 18 6.55 -15.82 10.91
C PRO A 18 6.48 -16.96 11.93
N MET A 19 6.23 -18.17 11.46
CA MET A 19 6.09 -19.35 12.31
C MET A 19 6.36 -20.62 11.51
N GLU A 20 7.18 -21.51 12.05
CA GLU A 20 7.40 -22.82 11.46
C GLU A 20 6.12 -23.65 11.50
N LYS A 21 5.94 -24.49 10.48
CA LYS A 21 4.76 -25.36 10.35
C LYS A 21 4.51 -26.21 11.60
N THR A 22 5.55 -26.82 12.17
CA THR A 22 5.44 -27.75 13.32
C THR A 22 4.95 -27.03 14.59
N GLU A 23 5.32 -25.76 14.77
CA GLU A 23 4.82 -24.92 15.85
C GLU A 23 3.36 -24.51 15.61
N ALA A 24 3.04 -24.13 14.37
CA ALA A 24 1.67 -23.79 13.99
C ALA A 24 0.70 -24.98 14.17
N GLU A 25 1.11 -26.22 13.84
CA GLU A 25 0.32 -27.42 14.06
C GLU A 25 0.00 -27.64 15.55
N LYS A 26 0.97 -27.40 16.44
CA LYS A 26 0.76 -27.48 17.90
C LYS A 26 -0.24 -26.43 18.38
N LEU A 27 -0.13 -25.19 17.90
CA LEU A 27 -1.02 -24.09 18.27
C LEU A 27 -2.45 -24.27 17.73
N LEU A 28 -2.58 -24.80 16.51
CA LEU A 28 -3.88 -25.01 15.88
C LEU A 28 -4.55 -26.34 16.28
N GLY A 29 -3.81 -27.25 16.91
CA GLY A 29 -4.31 -28.57 17.31
C GLY A 29 -4.68 -29.47 16.12
N LYS A 30 -4.14 -29.22 14.93
CA LYS A 30 -4.43 -29.97 13.70
C LYS A 30 -3.20 -30.09 12.82
N SER A 31 -3.11 -31.18 12.05
CA SER A 31 -2.06 -31.33 11.04
C SER A 31 -2.37 -30.49 9.80
N ILE A 32 -1.34 -29.86 9.25
CA ILE A 32 -1.39 -29.04 8.03
C ILE A 32 -0.78 -29.86 6.89
N THR A 33 -1.44 -29.90 5.73
CA THR A 33 -0.90 -30.54 4.51
C THR A 33 -0.36 -29.50 3.54
N PRO A 34 0.71 -29.79 2.76
CA PRO A 34 1.46 -31.05 2.71
C PRO A 34 2.35 -31.27 3.94
N VAL A 35 2.71 -32.54 4.20
CA VAL A 35 3.55 -32.98 5.34
C VAL A 35 5.01 -32.66 5.07
N THR A 36 5.36 -31.40 4.88
CA THR A 36 6.77 -30.95 4.84
C THR A 36 7.12 -30.44 6.23
N PRO A 37 7.81 -31.22 7.09
CA PRO A 37 8.21 -30.77 8.42
C PRO A 37 9.25 -29.65 8.33
N GLY A 38 9.24 -28.71 9.28
CA GLY A 38 10.19 -27.59 9.31
C GLY A 38 10.04 -26.58 8.18
N ALA A 39 8.91 -26.60 7.45
CA ALA A 39 8.64 -25.59 6.43
C ALA A 39 8.43 -24.21 7.08
N GLU A 40 9.13 -23.21 6.55
CA GLU A 40 8.93 -21.80 6.90
C GLU A 40 7.59 -21.28 6.37
N GLY A 41 6.99 -20.40 7.14
CA GLY A 41 5.73 -19.78 6.78
C GLY A 41 5.22 -18.83 7.83
N TYR A 42 3.91 -18.60 7.78
CA TYR A 42 3.25 -17.59 8.60
C TYR A 42 2.01 -18.18 9.25
N LEU A 43 1.87 -17.97 10.57
CA LEU A 43 0.57 -18.08 11.23
C LEU A 43 -0.24 -16.82 10.89
N VAL A 44 -1.42 -17.01 10.31
CA VAL A 44 -2.31 -15.96 9.83
C VAL A 44 -3.54 -15.91 10.71
N GLU A 45 -3.92 -14.71 11.15
CA GLU A 45 -5.17 -14.44 11.86
C GLU A 45 -6.07 -13.53 11.01
N TYR A 46 -7.30 -13.98 10.80
CA TYR A 46 -8.32 -13.26 10.05
C TYR A 46 -9.17 -12.36 10.96
N PRO A 47 -9.90 -11.37 10.41
CA PRO A 47 -10.71 -10.45 11.22
C PRO A 47 -11.81 -11.12 12.07
N ASP A 48 -12.26 -12.30 11.67
CA ASP A 48 -13.24 -13.11 12.42
C ASP A 48 -12.60 -13.95 13.55
N GLY A 49 -11.28 -13.82 13.75
CA GLY A 49 -10.52 -14.59 14.73
C GLY A 49 -10.12 -15.99 14.25
N TYR A 50 -10.50 -16.40 13.02
CA TYR A 50 -10.02 -17.65 12.46
C TYR A 50 -8.50 -17.59 12.28
N ARG A 51 -7.81 -18.71 12.53
CA ARG A 51 -6.37 -18.84 12.34
C ARG A 51 -6.02 -19.96 11.38
N SER A 52 -5.08 -19.70 10.49
CA SER A 52 -4.51 -20.66 9.55
C SER A 52 -2.99 -20.53 9.49
N TRP A 53 -2.34 -21.45 8.81
CA TRP A 53 -0.92 -21.33 8.48
C TRP A 53 -0.77 -21.30 6.96
N SER A 54 0.14 -20.46 6.47
CA SER A 54 0.44 -20.31 5.04
C SER A 54 1.94 -20.52 4.79
N PRO A 55 2.33 -21.29 3.77
CA PRO A 55 3.73 -21.38 3.36
C PRO A 55 4.30 -20.00 3.01
N ALA A 56 5.57 -19.74 3.34
CA ALA A 56 6.20 -18.43 3.15
C ALA A 56 6.04 -17.90 1.72
N SER A 57 6.36 -18.73 0.71
CA SER A 57 6.27 -18.34 -0.70
C SER A 57 4.84 -17.96 -1.13
N ALA A 58 3.83 -18.69 -0.67
CA ALA A 58 2.44 -18.41 -0.97
C ALA A 58 1.97 -17.13 -0.27
N PHE A 59 2.40 -16.93 0.98
CA PHE A 59 2.06 -15.78 1.79
C PHE A 59 2.65 -14.49 1.21
N GLU A 60 3.96 -14.47 0.95
CA GLU A 60 4.68 -13.29 0.46
C GLU A 60 4.26 -12.87 -0.95
N THR A 61 3.79 -13.83 -1.76
CA THR A 61 3.20 -13.53 -3.08
C THR A 61 1.85 -12.83 -2.94
N ALA A 62 1.04 -13.22 -1.95
CA ALA A 62 -0.34 -12.76 -1.80
C ALA A 62 -0.48 -11.51 -0.92
N TYR A 63 0.41 -11.31 0.04
CA TYR A 63 0.29 -10.29 1.07
C TYR A 63 1.49 -9.35 1.09
N ARG A 64 1.21 -8.08 1.36
CA ARG A 64 2.21 -7.02 1.55
C ARG A 64 1.98 -6.37 2.91
N VAL A 65 3.06 -5.98 3.59
CA VAL A 65 2.99 -5.26 4.87
C VAL A 65 2.18 -3.99 4.69
N SER A 66 1.21 -3.75 5.57
CA SER A 66 0.26 -2.64 5.49
C SER A 66 0.01 -1.94 6.84
N GLU A 67 0.95 -2.09 7.77
CA GLU A 67 0.87 -1.58 9.16
C GLU A 67 0.68 -0.06 9.20
N THR A 68 1.54 0.68 8.50
CA THR A 68 1.49 2.14 8.49
C THR A 68 0.66 2.67 7.32
N HIS A 69 0.23 3.93 7.43
CA HIS A 69 -0.41 4.61 6.32
C HIS A 69 0.54 4.76 5.11
N VAL A 70 1.86 4.87 5.35
CA VAL A 70 2.88 4.91 4.30
C VAL A 70 2.95 3.58 3.57
N ASP A 71 2.89 2.45 4.28
CA ASP A 71 2.88 1.11 3.66
C ASP A 71 1.67 0.94 2.75
N ARG A 72 0.48 1.34 3.22
CA ARG A 72 -0.75 1.32 2.41
C ARG A 72 -0.65 2.20 1.16
N MET A 73 -0.06 3.40 1.27
CA MET A 73 0.18 4.26 0.11
C MET A 73 1.17 3.63 -0.89
N LYS A 74 2.23 2.96 -0.42
CA LYS A 74 3.18 2.26 -1.30
C LYS A 74 2.53 1.10 -2.06
N ILE A 75 1.69 0.31 -1.37
CA ILE A 75 0.87 -0.74 -1.97
C ILE A 75 -0.03 -0.14 -3.07
N GLU A 76 -0.76 0.92 -2.74
CA GLU A 76 -1.67 1.58 -3.68
C GLU A 76 -0.94 2.13 -4.91
N LEU A 77 0.23 2.75 -4.71
CA LEU A 77 1.06 3.27 -5.80
C LEU A 77 1.54 2.14 -6.72
N ALA A 78 1.99 1.02 -6.15
CA ALA A 78 2.42 -0.14 -6.93
C ALA A 78 1.27 -0.70 -7.79
N ASP A 79 0.09 -0.88 -7.21
CA ASP A 79 -1.08 -1.41 -7.91
C ASP A 79 -1.60 -0.44 -8.98
N LEU A 80 -1.53 0.86 -8.70
CA LEU A 80 -1.85 1.90 -9.68
C LEU A 80 -0.87 1.89 -10.86
N ASN A 81 0.43 1.80 -10.60
CA ASN A 81 1.45 1.72 -11.64
C ASN A 81 1.31 0.46 -12.50
N GLU A 82 0.94 -0.68 -11.92
CA GLU A 82 0.65 -1.88 -12.70
C GLU A 82 -0.53 -1.66 -13.65
N ARG A 83 -1.61 -1.02 -13.17
CA ARG A 83 -2.78 -0.67 -13.99
C ARG A 83 -2.42 0.35 -15.09
N ILE A 84 -1.59 1.35 -14.78
CA ILE A 84 -1.04 2.32 -15.77
C ILE A 84 -0.28 1.58 -16.87
N CYS A 85 0.61 0.65 -16.51
CA CYS A 85 1.36 -0.16 -17.47
C CYS A 85 0.43 -1.00 -18.37
N LYS A 86 -0.58 -1.66 -17.78
CA LYS A 86 -1.57 -2.45 -18.54
C LYS A 86 -2.38 -1.57 -19.50
N ALA A 87 -2.90 -0.44 -19.03
CA ALA A 87 -3.66 0.50 -19.86
C ALA A 87 -2.80 1.04 -21.02
N THR A 88 -1.54 1.41 -20.73
CA THR A 88 -0.58 1.88 -21.75
C THR A 88 -0.35 0.83 -22.84
N ARG A 89 -0.18 -0.44 -22.46
CA ARG A 89 -0.03 -1.55 -23.43
C ARG A 89 -1.26 -1.69 -24.33
N VAL A 90 -2.47 -1.62 -23.78
CA VAL A 90 -3.72 -1.71 -24.54
C VAL A 90 -3.89 -0.51 -25.49
N ILE A 91 -3.60 0.71 -25.03
CA ILE A 91 -3.66 1.93 -25.85
C ILE A 91 -2.69 1.89 -27.02
N ASN A 92 -1.56 1.20 -26.89
CA ASN A 92 -0.55 1.09 -27.96
C ASN A 92 -0.76 -0.13 -28.86
N ALA A 93 -1.62 -1.08 -28.49
CA ALA A 93 -1.94 -2.23 -29.32
C ALA A 93 -2.97 -1.87 -30.40
N PHE A 94 -2.64 -2.16 -31.67
CA PHE A 94 -3.52 -1.95 -32.81
C PHE A 94 -4.60 -3.04 -32.88
N GLY A 95 -5.83 -2.65 -33.21
CA GLY A 95 -6.96 -3.58 -33.43
C GLY A 95 -7.54 -4.25 -32.19
N THR A 96 -7.00 -4.01 -30.98
CA THR A 96 -7.50 -4.62 -29.74
C THR A 96 -8.81 -4.00 -29.24
N ILE A 97 -8.96 -2.69 -29.42
CA ILE A 97 -10.12 -1.91 -28.96
C ILE A 97 -10.51 -0.87 -30.01
N SER A 98 -11.78 -0.47 -29.98
CA SER A 98 -12.31 0.61 -30.83
C SER A 98 -11.63 1.96 -30.54
N GLU A 99 -11.76 2.91 -31.46
CA GLU A 99 -11.21 4.27 -31.27
C GLU A 99 -11.86 5.00 -30.08
N GLU A 100 -13.16 4.81 -29.88
CA GLU A 100 -13.91 5.39 -28.77
C GLU A 100 -13.42 4.84 -27.42
N GLU A 101 -13.32 3.52 -27.26
CA GLU A 101 -12.77 2.90 -26.05
C GLU A 101 -11.33 3.35 -25.80
N ARG A 102 -10.53 3.48 -26.86
CA ARG A 102 -9.14 3.96 -26.76
C ARG A 102 -9.07 5.38 -26.23
N TRP A 103 -9.99 6.23 -26.63
CA TRP A 103 -10.07 7.61 -26.14
C TRP A 103 -10.45 7.67 -24.66
N TYR A 104 -11.47 6.92 -24.23
CA TYR A 104 -11.82 6.85 -22.81
C TYR A 104 -10.69 6.26 -21.96
N LEU A 105 -10.00 5.23 -22.46
CA LEU A 105 -8.88 4.63 -21.76
C LEU A 105 -7.69 5.60 -21.65
N LYS A 106 -7.43 6.45 -22.65
CA LYS A 106 -6.43 7.54 -22.56
C LYS A 106 -6.80 8.54 -21.47
N LYS A 107 -8.05 9.00 -21.42
CA LYS A 107 -8.52 9.90 -20.36
C LYS A 107 -8.34 9.29 -18.97
N GLN A 108 -8.68 8.01 -18.82
CA GLN A 108 -8.47 7.28 -17.58
C GLN A 108 -6.97 7.20 -17.22
N LEU A 109 -6.11 6.87 -18.19
CA LEU A 109 -4.66 6.78 -18.00
C LEU A 109 -4.07 8.10 -17.49
N GLU A 110 -4.45 9.23 -18.10
CA GLU A 110 -3.99 10.56 -17.67
C GLU A 110 -4.40 10.89 -16.23
N ALA A 111 -5.63 10.54 -15.84
CA ALA A 111 -6.10 10.75 -14.47
C ALA A 111 -5.34 9.85 -13.47
N MET A 112 -5.08 8.60 -13.85
CA MET A 112 -4.30 7.65 -13.05
C MET A 112 -2.86 8.13 -12.86
N GLN A 113 -2.21 8.67 -13.89
CA GLN A 113 -0.85 9.23 -13.81
C GLN A 113 -0.79 10.41 -12.84
N ARG A 114 -1.71 11.38 -12.97
CA ARG A 114 -1.79 12.51 -12.02
C ARG A 114 -1.99 12.05 -10.58
N TYR A 115 -2.81 11.01 -10.36
CA TYR A 115 -3.00 10.44 -9.04
C TYR A 115 -1.74 9.73 -8.53
N ALA A 116 -1.03 8.99 -9.38
CA ALA A 116 0.24 8.35 -9.05
C ALA A 116 1.29 9.37 -8.62
N ASP A 117 1.41 10.50 -9.33
CA ASP A 117 2.33 11.59 -8.98
C ASP A 117 1.99 12.17 -7.60
N SER A 118 0.71 12.45 -7.36
CA SER A 118 0.23 12.97 -6.06
C SER A 118 0.52 11.99 -4.91
N LEU A 119 0.32 10.70 -5.16
CA LEU A 119 0.58 9.65 -4.17
C LEU A 119 2.07 9.47 -3.91
N HIS A 120 2.90 9.53 -4.96
CA HIS A 120 4.35 9.52 -4.87
C HIS A 120 4.86 10.69 -4.03
N ASP A 121 4.37 11.90 -4.29
CA ASP A 121 4.73 13.09 -3.50
C ASP A 121 4.34 12.93 -2.04
N ARG A 122 3.14 12.43 -1.74
CA ARG A 122 2.70 12.17 -0.36
C ARG A 122 3.60 11.16 0.36
N ILE A 123 4.03 10.10 -0.33
CA ILE A 123 4.97 9.12 0.23
C ILE A 123 6.32 9.77 0.50
N ARG A 124 6.85 10.56 -0.45
CA ARG A 124 8.13 11.28 -0.29
C ARG A 124 8.11 12.17 0.96
N HIS A 125 7.08 13.02 1.10
CA HIS A 125 6.94 13.92 2.24
C HIS A 125 6.74 13.20 3.58
N ALA A 126 6.14 12.01 3.58
CA ALA A 126 5.92 11.23 4.80
C ALA A 126 7.19 10.49 5.28
N VAL A 127 8.12 10.20 4.37
CA VAL A 127 9.37 9.47 4.66
C VAL A 127 10.53 10.43 4.93
N GLU A 128 10.59 11.57 4.25
CA GLU A 128 11.61 12.59 4.48
C GLU A 128 11.35 13.32 5.81
N PRO A 129 12.30 13.37 6.76
CA PRO A 129 12.15 14.16 7.97
C PRO A 129 12.05 15.63 7.59
N ARG A 130 11.09 16.35 8.18
CA ARG A 130 11.01 17.81 8.04
C ARG A 130 12.36 18.41 8.46
N VAL A 131 13.14 18.91 7.51
CA VAL A 131 14.23 19.84 7.84
C VAL A 131 13.52 21.09 8.33
N SER A 132 13.48 21.28 9.65
CA SER A 132 12.98 22.50 10.28
C SER A 132 13.82 23.67 9.79
N THR A 133 13.39 24.30 8.71
CA THR A 133 13.82 25.66 8.38
C THR A 133 13.00 26.59 9.26
N GLU A 134 13.36 26.65 10.55
CA GLU A 134 13.11 27.83 11.36
C GLU A 134 13.99 28.95 10.78
N LEU A 135 13.55 29.56 9.67
CA LEU A 135 13.98 30.91 9.34
C LEU A 135 13.39 31.83 10.40
N GLY A 136 14.27 32.34 11.28
CA GLY A 136 13.93 33.25 12.35
C GLY A 136 13.15 34.46 11.86
N CYS A 137 11.88 34.53 12.27
CA CYS A 137 11.15 35.79 12.30
C CYS A 137 11.69 36.63 13.46
N CYS A 138 12.65 37.48 13.12
CA CYS A 138 12.77 38.87 13.55
C CYS A 138 12.28 39.21 14.98
N ASN A 139 13.23 39.36 15.90
CA ASN A 139 13.03 40.16 17.12
C ASN A 139 12.68 41.61 16.71
N ALA A 140 11.38 41.93 16.66
CA ALA A 140 10.92 43.30 16.53
C ALA A 140 11.09 44.03 17.86
N ALA A 141 12.21 44.75 17.94
CA ALA A 141 12.52 45.92 18.75
C ALA A 141 11.52 46.33 19.86
N LYS A 142 12.00 46.26 21.11
CA LYS A 142 11.49 47.06 22.23
C LYS A 142 11.68 48.55 21.92
N MET A 143 10.61 49.28 21.59
CA MET A 143 10.63 50.75 21.60
C MET A 143 10.68 51.26 23.03
N LYS A 144 11.77 51.97 23.35
CA LYS A 144 12.04 52.65 24.61
C LYS A 144 11.30 54.00 24.57
N VAL A 145 10.25 54.16 25.38
CA VAL A 145 9.63 55.47 25.64
C VAL A 145 10.30 56.04 26.88
N THR A 146 11.23 56.97 26.69
CA THR A 146 11.65 57.93 27.73
C THR A 146 11.12 59.29 27.31
N MET A 147 10.05 59.74 27.95
CA MET A 147 9.67 61.15 27.95
C MET A 147 10.68 61.93 28.80
N PHE A 148 11.29 62.94 28.19
CA PHE A 148 12.08 63.94 28.88
C PHE A 148 11.16 64.81 29.75
N ALA A 149 11.56 64.98 31.00
CA ALA A 149 11.12 66.07 31.87
C ALA A 149 12.34 66.94 32.14
N SER A 150 12.24 68.23 31.84
CA SER A 150 13.03 69.28 32.49
C SER A 150 12.53 70.65 32.03
N ASP A 151 11.96 71.34 33.02
CA ASP A 151 11.98 72.78 33.34
C ASP A 151 11.49 73.83 32.33
#